data_AF-A0A3Q9IDL3-F1
#
_entry.id   AF-A0A3Q9IDL3-F1
#
_cell.length_a   1.000
_cell.length_b   1.000
_cell.length_c   1.000
_cell.angle_alpha   90.00
_cell.angle_beta   90.00
_cell.angle_gamma   90.00
#
_symmetry.space_group_name_H-M   'P 1'
#
loop_
_entity.id
_entity.type
_entity.pdbx_description
1 polymer ?
#
loop_
_entity_poly.entity_id
_entity_poly.type
_entity_poly.pdbx_seq_one_letter_code
_entity_poly.pdbx_strand_id
1 'polypeptide(L)' 'MPLERLALELRVRRERLDDFIDNKRVMSLKLAISIADTLQCEVRSLYELTPSDV' A
#
# COMPACT_ATOMS: atom_id res chain seq x y z
N MET A 1 -6.53 -10.53 -1.13
CA MET A 1 -5.44 -11.20 -0.37
C MET A 1 -5.55 -10.78 1.09
N PRO A 2 -5.40 -11.68 2.08
CA PRO A 2 -5.34 -11.30 3.51
C PRO A 2 -4.11 -10.43 3.83
N LEU A 3 -4.23 -9.50 4.78
CA LEU A 3 -3.18 -8.54 5.10
C LEU A 3 -1.91 -9.21 5.65
N GLU A 4 -2.07 -10.27 6.42
CA GLU A 4 -0.98 -11.08 6.98
C GLU A 4 -0.16 -11.75 5.88
N ARG A 5 -0.84 -12.21 4.81
CA ARG A 5 -0.18 -12.80 3.66
C ARG A 5 0.58 -11.75 2.86
N LEU A 6 -0.01 -10.58 2.66
CA LEU A 6 0.66 -9.46 2.01
C LEU A 6 1.93 -9.02 2.78
N ALA A 7 1.84 -8.94 4.11
CA ALA A 7 2.98 -8.64 4.97
C ALA A 7 4.12 -9.66 4.81
N LEU A 8 3.77 -10.94 4.74
CA LEU A 8 4.72 -12.03 4.52
C LEU A 8 5.40 -11.92 3.15
N GLU A 9 4.63 -11.73 2.08
CA GLU A 9 5.15 -11.63 0.71
C GLU A 9 6.07 -10.41 0.55
N LEU A 10 5.72 -9.28 1.17
CA LEU A 10 6.51 -8.05 1.16
C LEU A 10 7.67 -8.03 2.16
N ARG A 11 7.77 -9.05 3.03
CA ARG A 11 8.75 -9.13 4.13
C ARG A 11 8.71 -7.89 5.04
N VAL A 12 7.51 -7.38 5.31
CA VAL A 12 7.27 -6.27 6.23
C VAL A 12 6.47 -6.77 7.44
N ARG A 13 6.58 -6.03 8.55
CA ARG A 13 5.70 -6.26 9.70
C ARG A 13 4.27 -5.88 9.34
N ARG A 14 3.29 -6.66 9.80
CA ARG A 14 1.87 -6.40 9.57
C ARG A 14 1.47 -5.02 10.09
N GLU A 15 1.95 -4.65 11.28
CA GLU A 15 1.65 -3.37 11.92
C GLU A 15 2.05 -2.18 11.04
N ARG A 16 3.06 -2.36 10.18
CA ARG A 16 3.48 -1.32 9.22
C ARG A 16 2.44 -1.13 8.11
N LEU A 17 1.76 -2.19 7.68
CA LEU A 17 0.67 -2.09 6.72
C LEU A 17 -0.57 -1.47 7.37
N ASP A 18 -0.88 -1.85 8.62
CA ASP A 18 -1.94 -1.22 9.40
C ASP A 18 -1.69 0.30 9.56
N ASP A 19 -0.45 0.71 9.88
CA ASP A 19 -0.07 2.13 9.94
C ASP A 19 -0.31 2.89 8.62
N PHE A 20 -0.15 2.24 7.46
CA PHE A 20 -0.42 2.88 6.17
C PHE A 20 -1.92 3.02 5.91
N ILE A 21 -2.70 1.97 6.22
CA ILE A 21 -4.16 1.99 6.07
C ILE A 21 -4.77 3.06 6.98
N ASP A 22 -4.27 3.18 8.20
CA ASP A 22 -4.72 4.18 9.18
C ASP A 22 -4.16 5.60 8.92
N ASN A 23 -3.41 5.80 7.84
CA ASN A 23 -2.71 7.07 7.53
C ASN A 23 -1.79 7.58 8.66
N LYS A 24 -1.35 6.70 9.57
CA LYS A 24 -0.40 7.02 10.66
C LYS A 24 1.04 7.15 10.15
N ARG A 25 1.32 6.63 8.97
CA ARG A 25 2.64 6.64 8.36
C ARG A 25 2.56 6.92 6.87
N VAL A 26 3.49 7.72 6.37
CA VAL A 26 3.66 7.93 4.92
C VAL A 26 4.30 6.70 4.29
N MET A 27 3.64 6.15 3.27
CA MET A 27 4.17 5.06 2.44
C MET A 27 5.18 5.60 1.43
N SER A 28 6.35 4.96 1.31
CA SER A 28 7.30 5.32 0.27
C SER A 28 6.82 4.81 -1.09
N LEU A 29 7.12 5.55 -2.16
CA LEU A 29 6.74 5.16 -3.52
C LEU A 29 7.22 3.75 -3.89
N LYS A 30 8.45 3.39 -3.48
CA LYS A 30 9.00 2.04 -3.70
C LYS A 30 8.10 0.95 -3.09
N LEU A 31 7.61 1.18 -1.88
CA LEU A 31 6.75 0.22 -1.19
C LEU A 31 5.35 0.17 -1.80
N ALA A 32 4.81 1.32 -2.21
CA ALA A 32 3.55 1.40 -2.94
C ALA A 32 3.60 0.59 -4.24
N ILE A 33 4.69 0.73 -5.00
CA ILE A 33 4.93 -0.07 -6.22
C ILE A 33 4.98 -1.57 -5.88
N SER A 34 5.72 -1.97 -4.85
CA SER A 34 5.79 -3.38 -4.44
C SER A 34 4.44 -3.95 -4.00
N ILE A 35 3.63 -3.19 -3.25
CA ILE A 35 2.27 -3.59 -2.86
C ILE A 35 1.39 -3.78 -4.09
N ALA A 36 1.41 -2.81 -5.01
CA ALA A 36 0.59 -2.84 -6.22
C ALA A 36 0.95 -4.01 -7.13
N ASP A 37 2.26 -4.27 -7.33
CA ASP A 37 2.76 -5.42 -8.08
C ASP A 37 2.32 -6.75 -7.43
N THR A 38 2.40 -6.85 -6.10
CA THR A 38 1.96 -8.04 -5.35
C THR A 38 0.46 -8.27 -5.45
N LEU A 39 -0.34 -7.19 -5.44
CA LEU A 39 -1.80 -7.25 -5.55
C LEU A 39 -2.31 -7.28 -6.99
N GLN A 40 -1.41 -7.16 -7.99
CA GLN A 40 -1.74 -7.05 -9.40
C GLN A 40 -2.73 -5.91 -9.69
N CYS A 41 -2.49 -4.74 -9.08
CA CYS A 41 -3.29 -3.53 -9.30
C CYS A 41 -2.41 -2.35 -9.72
N GLU A 42 -3.04 -1.26 -10.17
CA GLU A 42 -2.30 -0.03 -10.41
C GLU A 42 -1.94 0.65 -9.09
N VAL A 43 -0.72 1.22 -9.01
CA VAL A 43 -0.25 1.93 -7.80
C VAL A 43 -1.21 3.04 -7.38
N ARG A 44 -1.85 3.71 -8.35
CA ARG A 44 -2.85 4.76 -8.09
C ARG A 44 -4.07 4.26 -7.34
N SER A 45 -4.39 2.97 -7.46
CA SER A 45 -5.51 2.33 -6.75
C SER A 45 -5.23 2.12 -5.26
N LEU A 46 -3.99 2.32 -4.80
CA LEU A 46 -3.64 2.28 -3.38
C LEU A 46 -3.96 3.59 -2.63
N TYR A 47 -4.31 4.65 -3.36
CA TYR A 47 -4.54 5.97 -2.81
C TYR A 47 -5.92 6.49 -3.17
N GLU A 48 -6.56 7.18 -2.24
CA GLU A 48 -7.73 8.00 -2.51
C GLU A 48 -7.26 9.29 -3.19
N LEU A 49 -7.15 9.25 -4.52
CA LEU A 49 -6.80 10.42 -5.31
C LEU A 49 -8.01 11.35 -5.42
N THR A 50 -7.88 12.58 -4.93
CA THR A 50 -8.79 13.65 -5.34
C THR A 50 -8.50 14.00 -6.81
N PRO A 51 -9.54 14.17 -7.65
CA PRO A 51 -9.35 14.76 -8.96
C PRO A 51 -8.62 16.09 -8.78
N SER A 52 -7.48 16.26 -9.42
CA SER A 52 -6.91 17.59 -9.54
C SER A 52 -7.84 18.32 -10.51
N ASP A 53 -8.52 19.37 -10.03
CA ASP A 53 -9.25 20.29 -10.89
C ASP A 53 -8.23 20.96 -11.81
N VAL A 54 -8.04 20.41 -13.02
CA VAL A 54 -7.25 21.00 -14.11
C VAL A 54 -8.18 21.35 -15.25
#